data_AF-A0AAP0BUP1-F1
#
_entry.id   AF-A0AAP0BUP1-F1
#
_cell.length_a   1.000
_cell.length_b   1.000
_cell.length_c   1.000
_cell.angle_alpha   90.00
_cell.angle_beta   90.00
_cell.angle_gamma   90.00
#
_symmetry.space_group_name_H-M   'P 1'
#
loop_
_entity.id
_entity.type
_entity.pdbx_description
1 polymer ?
#
loop_
_entity_poly.entity_id
_entity_poly.type
_entity_poly.pdbx_seq_one_letter_code
_entity_poly.pdbx_strand_id
1 'polypeptide(L)'
;MTVVLKKLQKKYARVKDEMVRWDELQSQLLSQFGNATSIINRLKVLRYDENYGALGIIPGIKDALLAKQIKTLEMTFFSMNNTMKEFHSIVMSFDKIERDADQLLRGSTPHQMQLCVGKQPSLQQCLDGLKKFHEMHKSE
;
A
#
# COMPACT_ATOMS: atom_id res chain seq x y z
N MET A 1 -14.36 31.72 -1.90
CA MET A 1 -13.26 31.02 -2.61
C MET A 1 -12.12 30.62 -1.68
N THR A 2 -11.53 31.54 -0.90
CA THR A 2 -10.39 31.25 0.01
C THR A 2 -10.66 30.17 1.06
N VAL A 3 -11.87 30.10 1.62
CA VAL A 3 -12.27 29.06 2.61
C VAL A 3 -12.33 27.67 1.97
N VAL A 4 -12.84 27.56 0.74
CA VAL A 4 -12.94 26.28 0.01
C VAL A 4 -11.54 25.78 -0.35
N LEU A 5 -10.67 26.67 -0.84
CA LEU A 5 -9.27 26.33 -1.12
C LEU A 5 -8.53 25.84 0.13
N LYS A 6 -8.73 26.47 1.30
CA LYS A 6 -8.16 25.98 2.57
C LYS A 6 -8.67 24.58 2.95
N LYS A 7 -9.95 24.28 2.71
CA LYS A 7 -10.52 22.94 2.94
C LYS A 7 -9.93 21.90 1.98
N LEU A 8 -9.73 22.25 0.71
CA LEU A 8 -9.05 21.39 -0.26
C LEU A 8 -7.58 21.18 0.11
N GLN A 9 -6.85 22.22 0.53
CA GLN A 9 -5.49 22.08 1.03
C GLN A 9 -5.38 21.09 2.19
N LYS A 10 -6.34 21.10 3.13
CA LYS A 10 -6.38 20.12 4.21
C LYS A 10 -6.60 18.69 3.71
N LYS A 11 -7.38 18.51 2.64
CA LYS A 11 -7.56 17.20 1.99
C LYS A 11 -6.26 16.72 1.35
N TYR A 12 -5.54 17.59 0.65
CA TYR A 12 -4.23 17.29 0.08
C TYR A 12 -3.18 16.96 1.15
N ALA A 13 -3.20 17.64 2.29
CA ALA A 13 -2.34 17.29 3.42
C ALA A 13 -2.61 15.85 3.89
N ARG A 14 -3.89 15.46 4.00
CA ARG A 14 -4.25 14.07 4.33
C ARG A 14 -3.82 13.07 3.25
N VAL A 15 -3.98 13.40 1.97
CA VAL A 15 -3.48 12.54 0.88
C VAL A 15 -1.98 12.31 1.00
N LYS A 16 -1.22 13.37 1.32
CA LYS A 16 0.22 13.28 1.54
C LYS A 16 0.57 12.36 2.71
N ASP A 17 -0.16 12.43 3.82
CA ASP A 17 0.07 11.55 4.96
C ASP A 17 -0.20 10.08 4.60
N GLU A 18 -1.27 9.81 3.87
CA GLU A 18 -1.59 8.46 3.37
C GLU A 18 -0.55 7.97 2.35
N MET A 19 0.03 8.85 1.52
CA MET A 19 1.11 8.49 0.61
C MET A 19 2.40 8.09 1.35
N VAL A 20 2.75 8.78 2.44
CA VAL A 20 3.90 8.36 3.26
C VAL A 20 3.66 6.95 3.81
N ARG A 21 2.44 6.68 4.28
CA ARG A 21 2.05 5.35 4.75
C ARG A 21 2.08 4.30 3.63
N TRP A 22 1.68 4.68 2.41
CA TRP A 22 1.77 3.82 1.24
C TRP A 22 3.22 3.38 0.97
N ASP A 23 4.17 4.32 0.98
CA ASP A 23 5.60 4.04 0.76
C ASP A 23 6.18 3.08 1.82
N GLU A 24 5.76 3.25 3.08
CA GLU A 24 6.12 2.35 4.17
C GLU A 24 5.59 0.93 3.94
N LEU A 25 4.31 0.81 3.56
CA LEU A 25 3.69 -0.48 3.25
C LEU A 25 4.34 -1.15 2.02
N GLN A 26 4.75 -0.37 1.02
CA GLN A 26 5.43 -0.89 -0.17
C GLN A 26 6.81 -1.45 0.20
N SER A 27 7.57 -0.71 0.99
CA SER A 27 8.85 -1.19 1.52
C SER A 27 8.69 -2.45 2.36
N GLN A 28 7.65 -2.50 3.20
CA GLN A 28 7.31 -3.67 4.01
C GLN A 28 6.93 -4.88 3.13
N LEU A 29 6.07 -4.70 2.12
CA LEU A 29 5.63 -5.76 1.23
C LEU A 29 6.81 -6.36 0.45
N LEU A 30 7.70 -5.52 -0.08
CA LEU A 30 8.91 -5.96 -0.78
C LEU A 30 9.82 -6.78 0.14
N SER A 31 9.98 -6.35 1.39
CA SER A 31 10.75 -7.10 2.40
C SER A 31 10.11 -8.46 2.70
N GLN A 32 8.80 -8.51 2.93
CA GLN A 32 8.06 -9.76 3.13
C GLN A 32 8.18 -10.70 1.93
N PHE A 33 8.07 -10.16 0.71
CA PHE A 33 8.23 -10.93 -0.53
C PHE A 33 9.64 -11.50 -0.68
N GLY A 34 10.67 -10.70 -0.36
CA GLY A 34 12.06 -11.15 -0.33
C GLY A 34 12.27 -12.28 0.68
N ASN A 35 11.68 -12.16 1.87
CA ASN A 35 11.71 -13.21 2.90
C ASN A 35 11.03 -14.50 2.43
N ALA A 36 9.84 -14.40 1.84
CA ALA A 36 9.13 -15.55 1.27
C ALA A 36 9.97 -16.25 0.18
N THR A 37 10.58 -15.47 -0.72
CA THR A 37 11.46 -15.98 -1.78
C THR A 37 12.67 -16.73 -1.20
N SER A 38 13.32 -16.16 -0.18
CA SER A 38 14.43 -16.80 0.53
C SER A 38 14.02 -18.11 1.21
N ILE A 39 12.85 -18.16 1.84
CA ILE A 39 12.30 -19.40 2.43
C ILE A 39 12.06 -20.46 1.35
N ILE A 40 11.40 -20.09 0.24
CA ILE A 40 11.14 -20.99 -0.88
C ILE A 40 12.44 -21.56 -1.45
N ASN A 41 13.48 -20.75 -1.60
CA ASN A 41 14.78 -21.21 -2.07
C ASN A 41 15.45 -22.16 -1.08
N ARG A 42 15.37 -21.89 0.23
CA ARG A 42 15.84 -22.83 1.27
C ARG A 42 15.08 -24.15 1.24
N LEU A 43 13.76 -24.11 1.07
CA LEU A 43 12.92 -25.32 0.98
C LEU A 43 13.32 -26.22 -0.20
N LYS A 44 13.77 -25.66 -1.32
CA LYS A 44 14.28 -26.45 -2.46
C LYS A 44 15.52 -27.24 -2.06
N VAL A 45 16.45 -26.64 -1.30
CA VAL A 45 17.69 -27.29 -0.85
C VAL A 45 17.39 -28.33 0.24
N LEU A 46 16.59 -27.96 1.25
CA LEU A 46 16.26 -28.80 2.40
C LEU A 46 15.45 -30.06 2.04
N ARG A 47 14.92 -30.16 0.83
CA ARG A 47 14.20 -31.36 0.39
C ARG A 47 15.14 -32.58 0.22
N TYR A 48 16.41 -32.36 -0.09
CA TYR A 48 17.34 -33.44 -0.43
C TYR A 48 18.17 -33.87 0.78
N ASP A 49 18.19 -35.17 1.07
CA ASP A 49 18.87 -35.74 2.25
C ASP A 49 20.39 -35.54 2.19
N GLU A 50 20.96 -35.51 0.99
CA GLU A 50 22.38 -35.24 0.73
C GLU A 50 22.88 -33.90 1.28
N ASN A 51 21.97 -32.92 1.46
CA ASN A 51 22.33 -31.57 1.93
C ASN A 51 22.47 -31.46 3.46
N TYR A 52 22.23 -32.55 4.20
CA TYR A 52 22.28 -32.54 5.66
C TYR A 52 23.66 -32.90 6.22
N GLY A 53 24.50 -33.59 5.44
CA GLY A 53 25.84 -34.01 5.88
C GLY A 53 25.83 -34.67 7.27
N ALA A 54 26.68 -34.18 8.18
CA ALA A 54 26.76 -34.68 9.55
C ALA A 54 25.44 -34.54 10.35
N LEU A 55 24.55 -33.62 9.97
CA LEU A 55 23.26 -33.44 10.64
C LEU A 55 22.27 -34.57 10.32
N GLY A 56 22.47 -35.31 9.22
CA GLY A 56 21.57 -36.39 8.79
C GLY A 56 21.47 -37.55 9.78
N ILE A 57 22.41 -37.66 10.73
CA ILE A 57 22.39 -38.66 11.81
C ILE A 57 21.27 -38.37 12.81
N ILE A 58 20.83 -37.12 12.92
CA ILE A 58 19.80 -36.69 13.87
C ILE A 58 18.42 -37.14 13.35
N PRO A 59 17.72 -38.06 14.05
CA PRO A 59 16.41 -38.53 13.59
C PRO A 59 15.40 -37.38 13.48
N GLY A 60 14.68 -37.31 12.36
CA GLY A 60 13.62 -36.32 12.14
C GLY A 60 14.09 -34.88 11.90
N ILE A 61 15.41 -34.62 11.78
CA ILE A 61 15.93 -33.26 11.57
C ILE A 61 15.39 -32.60 10.30
N LYS A 62 15.23 -33.39 9.23
CA LYS A 62 14.69 -32.94 7.96
C LYS A 62 13.26 -32.46 8.11
N ASP A 63 12.40 -33.29 8.69
CA ASP A 63 10.99 -32.97 8.90
C ASP A 63 10.83 -31.77 9.81
N ALA A 64 11.62 -31.69 10.89
CA ALA A 64 11.62 -30.55 11.80
C ALA A 64 11.99 -29.23 11.08
N LEU A 65 13.04 -29.25 10.25
CA LEU A 65 13.47 -28.07 9.50
C LEU A 65 12.47 -27.67 8.41
N LEU A 66 11.94 -28.64 7.65
CA LEU A 66 10.92 -28.39 6.64
C LEU A 66 9.66 -27.81 7.27
N ALA A 67 9.16 -28.41 8.36
CA ALA A 67 8.01 -27.92 9.10
C ALA A 67 8.22 -26.49 9.61
N LYS A 68 9.41 -26.18 10.13
CA LYS A 68 9.75 -24.83 10.58
C LYS A 68 9.72 -23.82 9.44
N GLN A 69 10.32 -24.16 8.30
CA GLN A 69 10.36 -23.28 7.12
C GLN A 69 8.96 -23.05 6.54
N ILE A 70 8.14 -24.11 6.41
CA ILE A 70 6.75 -24.01 5.95
C ILE A 70 5.95 -23.11 6.88
N LYS A 71 6.02 -23.33 8.19
CA LYS A 71 5.32 -22.49 9.17
C LYS A 71 5.74 -21.03 9.08
N THR A 72 7.03 -20.75 8.90
CA THR A 72 7.50 -19.37 8.70
C THR A 72 6.96 -18.79 7.40
N LEU A 73 6.91 -19.56 6.31
CA LEU A 73 6.35 -19.12 5.02
C LEU A 73 4.86 -18.77 5.14
N GLU A 74 4.07 -19.61 5.81
CA GLU A 74 2.66 -19.36 6.09
C GLU A 74 2.46 -18.04 6.85
N MET A 75 3.27 -17.81 7.89
CA MET A 75 3.23 -16.56 8.65
C MET A 75 3.63 -15.35 7.79
N THR A 76 4.61 -15.50 6.88
CA THR A 76 4.98 -14.44 5.93
C THR A 76 3.83 -14.12 4.99
N PHE A 77 3.18 -15.12 4.40
CA PHE A 77 2.01 -14.89 3.53
C PHE A 77 0.83 -14.27 4.27
N PHE A 78 0.58 -14.70 5.50
CA PHE A 78 -0.44 -14.07 6.33
C PHE A 78 -0.13 -12.59 6.58
N SER A 79 1.13 -12.26 6.87
CA SER A 79 1.58 -10.87 7.05
C SER A 79 1.44 -10.05 5.77
N MET A 80 1.81 -10.61 4.60
CA MET A 80 1.62 -9.95 3.30
C MET A 80 0.15 -9.66 3.01
N ASN A 81 -0.74 -10.61 3.29
CA ASN A 81 -2.17 -10.42 3.12
C ASN A 81 -2.71 -9.28 4.00
N ASN A 82 -2.19 -9.11 5.22
CA ASN A 82 -2.55 -7.97 6.05
C ASN A 82 -2.02 -6.65 5.48
N THR A 83 -0.78 -6.62 4.96
CA THR A 83 -0.24 -5.45 4.26
C THR A 83 -1.10 -5.06 3.05
N MET A 84 -1.58 -6.03 2.26
CA MET A 84 -2.51 -5.78 1.14
C MET A 84 -3.86 -5.18 1.58
N LYS A 85 -4.39 -5.61 2.75
CA LYS A 85 -5.60 -5.00 3.31
C LYS A 85 -5.37 -3.55 3.74
N GLU A 86 -4.19 -3.24 4.27
CA GLU A 86 -3.83 -1.86 4.62
C GLU A 86 -3.70 -0.97 3.38
N PHE A 87 -3.12 -1.47 2.28
CA PHE A 87 -3.14 -0.76 0.99
C PHE A 87 -4.58 -0.46 0.53
N HIS A 88 -5.46 -1.46 0.59
CA HIS A 88 -6.87 -1.26 0.24
C HIS A 88 -7.54 -0.18 1.12
N SER A 89 -7.22 -0.15 2.42
CA SER A 89 -7.71 0.89 3.34
C SER A 89 -7.29 2.30 2.91
N ILE A 90 -6.05 2.46 2.43
CA ILE A 90 -5.55 3.74 1.87
C ILE A 90 -6.34 4.11 0.61
N VAL A 91 -6.56 3.17 -0.32
CA VAL A 91 -7.36 3.43 -1.54
C VAL A 91 -8.78 3.89 -1.17
N MET A 92 -9.41 3.27 -0.17
CA MET A 92 -10.72 3.69 0.35
C MET A 92 -10.67 5.08 1.02
N SER A 93 -9.55 5.44 1.65
CA SER A 93 -9.32 6.79 2.18
C SER A 93 -9.27 7.82 1.05
N PHE A 94 -8.57 7.53 -0.06
CA PHE A 94 -8.54 8.39 -1.25
C PHE A 94 -9.91 8.55 -1.90
N ASP A 95 -10.65 7.46 -2.11
CA ASP A 95 -12.03 7.47 -2.62
C ASP A 95 -12.93 8.38 -1.77
N LYS A 96 -12.83 8.26 -0.44
CA LYS A 96 -13.57 9.13 0.48
C LYS A 96 -13.14 10.59 0.34
N ILE A 97 -11.84 10.87 0.26
CA ILE A 97 -11.32 12.24 0.13
C ILE A 97 -11.83 12.90 -1.16
N GLU A 98 -11.81 12.16 -2.27
CA GLU A 98 -12.34 12.59 -3.57
C GLU A 98 -13.84 12.90 -3.47
N ARG A 99 -14.66 11.96 -2.98
CA ARG A 99 -16.11 12.18 -2.84
C ARG A 99 -16.45 13.37 -1.96
N ASP A 100 -15.75 13.52 -0.83
CA ASP A 100 -15.97 14.65 0.06
C ASP A 100 -15.54 15.98 -0.60
N ALA A 101 -14.54 15.96 -1.50
CA ALA A 101 -14.12 17.14 -2.26
C ALA A 101 -15.15 17.51 -3.33
N ASP A 102 -15.67 16.52 -4.07
CA ASP A 102 -16.77 16.72 -5.02
C ASP A 102 -17.98 17.33 -4.31
N GLN A 103 -18.40 16.75 -3.18
CA GLN A 103 -19.54 17.26 -2.42
C GLN A 103 -19.32 18.69 -1.91
N LEU A 104 -18.10 19.03 -1.48
CA LEU A 104 -17.74 20.40 -1.09
C LEU A 104 -17.88 21.39 -2.25
N LEU A 105 -17.66 20.95 -3.49
CA LEU A 105 -17.65 21.78 -4.68
C LEU A 105 -18.99 21.86 -5.41
N ARG A 106 -19.96 20.99 -5.11
CA ARG A 106 -21.30 20.95 -5.74
C ARG A 106 -22.07 22.28 -5.75
N GLY A 107 -21.79 23.20 -4.83
CA GLY A 107 -22.41 24.53 -4.78
C GLY A 107 -21.65 25.62 -5.55
N SER A 108 -20.54 25.28 -6.22
CA SER A 108 -19.69 26.25 -6.92
C SER A 108 -20.21 26.52 -8.32
N THR A 109 -20.18 27.78 -8.76
CA THR A 109 -20.54 28.11 -10.14
C THR A 109 -19.45 27.70 -11.13
N PRO A 110 -19.75 27.49 -12.43
CA PRO A 110 -18.73 27.16 -13.43
C PRO A 110 -17.58 28.17 -13.47
N HIS A 111 -17.89 29.46 -13.31
CA HIS A 111 -16.87 30.50 -13.22
C HIS A 111 -15.96 30.33 -12.00
N GLN A 112 -16.54 30.02 -10.83
CA GLN A 112 -15.76 29.76 -9.61
C GLN A 112 -14.90 28.51 -9.73
N MET A 113 -15.38 27.48 -10.45
CA MET A 113 -14.65 26.24 -10.67
C MET A 113 -13.37 26.45 -11.48
N GLN A 114 -13.41 27.36 -12.46
CA GLN A 114 -12.30 27.67 -13.36
C GLN A 114 -11.43 28.85 -12.91
N LEU A 115 -11.87 29.64 -11.93
CA LEU A 115 -11.14 30.84 -11.52
C LEU A 115 -9.77 30.50 -10.91
N CYS A 116 -8.72 31.07 -11.47
CA CYS A 116 -7.38 31.07 -10.91
C CYS A 116 -7.07 32.44 -10.30
N VAL A 117 -6.57 32.46 -9.08
CA VAL A 117 -6.13 33.70 -8.40
C VAL A 117 -4.62 33.65 -8.19
N GLY A 118 -3.88 34.41 -8.99
CA GLY A 118 -2.42 34.40 -8.97
C GLY A 118 -1.85 33.04 -9.36
N LYS A 119 -0.94 32.49 -8.54
CA LYS A 119 -0.33 31.16 -8.75
C LYS A 119 -1.14 30.00 -8.16
N GLN A 120 -2.34 30.26 -7.63
CA GLN A 120 -3.17 29.21 -7.04
C GLN A 120 -3.88 28.40 -8.13
N PRO A 121 -3.95 27.05 -7.98
CA PRO A 121 -4.74 26.24 -8.88
C PRO A 121 -6.22 26.58 -8.77
N SER A 122 -6.96 26.34 -9.85
CA SER A 122 -8.42 26.39 -9.86
C SER A 122 -9.03 25.27 -9.00
N LEU A 123 -10.31 25.40 -8.64
CA LEU A 123 -11.02 24.37 -7.89
C LEU A 123 -11.15 23.07 -8.70
N GLN A 124 -11.36 23.18 -10.02
CA GLN A 124 -11.39 22.03 -10.91
C GLN A 124 -10.06 21.28 -10.91
N GLN A 125 -8.93 21.99 -11.05
CA GLN A 125 -7.60 21.37 -11.00
C GLN A 125 -7.32 20.67 -9.67
N CYS A 126 -7.82 21.22 -8.56
CA CYS A 126 -7.72 20.57 -7.25
C CYS A 126 -8.55 19.28 -7.19
N LEU A 127 -9.76 19.28 -7.76
CA LEU A 127 -10.61 18.09 -7.78
C LEU A 127 -10.01 17.00 -8.67
N ASP A 128 -9.57 17.37 -9.87
CA ASP A 128 -8.96 16.46 -10.83
C ASP A 128 -7.68 15.82 -10.26
N GLY A 129 -6.88 16.59 -9.52
CA GLY A 129 -5.68 16.07 -8.86
C GLY A 129 -6.01 15.02 -7.80
N LEU A 130 -7.02 15.26 -6.95
CA LEU A 130 -7.48 14.27 -5.96
C LEU A 130 -8.01 13.00 -6.64
N LYS A 131 -8.79 13.15 -7.70
CA LYS A 131 -9.29 12.02 -8.50
C LYS A 131 -8.13 11.21 -9.10
N LYS A 132 -7.12 11.88 -9.64
CA LYS A 132 -5.93 11.21 -10.18
C LYS A 132 -5.19 10.41 -9.11
N PHE A 133 -5.06 10.93 -7.88
CA PHE A 133 -4.46 10.15 -6.79
C PHE A 133 -5.24 8.87 -6.50
N HIS A 134 -6.57 8.94 -6.44
CA HIS A 134 -7.40 7.77 -6.24
C HIS A 134 -7.28 6.79 -7.41
N GLU A 135 -7.37 7.26 -8.66
CA GLU A 135 -7.30 6.41 -9.86
C GLU A 135 -5.96 5.65 -9.94
N MET A 136 -4.83 6.32 -9.71
CA MET A 136 -3.50 5.69 -9.75
C MET A 136 -3.39 4.53 -8.74
N HIS A 137 -3.68 4.79 -7.47
CA HIS A 137 -3.52 3.77 -6.42
C HIS A 137 -4.59 2.68 -6.43
N LYS A 138 -5.75 2.93 -7.07
CA LYS A 138 -6.76 1.89 -7.30
C LYS A 138 -6.33 0.91 -8.41
N SER A 139 -5.52 1.37 -9.36
CA SER A 139 -5.06 0.57 -10.49
C SER A 139 -3.83 -0.30 -10.20
N GLU A 140 -3.10 0.03 -9.13
CA GLU A 140 -2.00 -0.77 -8.57
C GLU A 140 -2.53 -1.95 -7.75
#